data_AF-A0A1V5X9X6-F1
#
_entry.id   AF-A0A1V5X9X6-F1
#
_cell.length_a   1.000
_cell.length_b   1.000
_cell.length_c   1.000
_cell.angle_alpha   90.00
_cell.angle_beta   90.00
_cell.angle_gamma   90.00
#
_symmetry.space_group_name_H-M   'P 1'
#
loop_
_entity.id
_entity.type
_entity.pdbx_description
1 polymer ?
#
loop_
_entity_poly.entity_id
_entity_poly.type
_entity_poly.pdbx_seq_one_letter_code
_entity_poly.pdbx_strand_id
1 'polypeptide(L)' 'MTGKQKELLDEVVFSWHAEGLDLTEDEKNTLIDVLEGKRSYQEVLDGYLAEAKSYARL' A
#
# COMPACT_ATOMS: atom_id res chain seq x y z
N MET A 1 12.84 -8.50 -4.89
CA MET A 1 13.09 -7.29 -4.10
C MET A 1 14.58 -6.96 -3.95
N THR A 2 14.99 -5.74 -4.30
CA THR A 2 16.34 -5.19 -4.08
C THR A 2 16.51 -4.70 -2.63
N GLY A 3 17.76 -4.50 -2.17
CA GLY A 3 18.03 -3.98 -0.81
C GLY A 3 17.32 -2.65 -0.53
N LYS A 4 17.34 -1.73 -1.50
CA LYS A 4 16.69 -0.42 -1.41
C LYS A 4 15.15 -0.48 -1.34
N GLN A 5 14.53 -1.44 -2.02
CA GLN A 5 13.07 -1.62 -1.98
C GLN A 5 12.61 -2.11 -0.61
N LYS A 6 13.39 -2.99 0.02
CA LYS A 6 13.10 -3.49 1.35
C LYS A 6 13.18 -2.38 2.40
N GLU A 7 14.23 -1.57 2.36
CA GLU A 7 14.39 -0.43 3.26
C GLU A 7 13.22 0.57 3.16
N LEU A 8 12.77 0.85 1.93
CA LEU A 8 11.63 1.74 1.70
C LEU A 8 10.32 1.16 2.25
N LEU A 9 10.11 -0.15 2.14
CA LEU A 9 8.93 -0.81 2.72
C LEU A 9 8.96 -0.72 4.25
N ASP A 10 10.12 -1.03 4.86
CA ASP A 10 10.28 -0.98 6.31
C ASP A 10 10.07 0.46 6.85
N GLU A 11 10.52 1.49 6.11
CA GLU A 11 10.29 2.89 6.44
C GLU A 11 8.80 3.27 6.40
N VAL A 12 8.09 2.91 5.33
CA VAL A 12 6.65 3.20 5.20
C VAL A 12 5.85 2.51 6.30
N VAL A 13 6.13 1.23 6.57
CA VAL A 13 5.47 0.46 7.63
C VAL A 13 5.73 1.10 8.99
N PHE A 14 6.97 1.49 9.27
CA PHE A 14 7.33 2.15 10.52
C PHE A 14 6.63 3.51 10.68
N SER A 15 6.61 4.35 9.64
CA SER A 15 5.96 5.66 9.69
C SER A 15 4.46 5.55 9.97
N TRP A 16 3.76 4.64 9.30
CA TRP A 16 2.32 4.45 9.53
C TRP A 16 2.02 3.90 10.92
N HIS A 17 2.82 2.93 11.39
CA HIS A 17 2.69 2.41 12.74
C HIS A 17 2.90 3.50 13.80
N ALA A 18 3.86 4.41 13.59
CA ALA A 18 4.09 5.56 14.47
C ALA A 18 2.91 6.54 14.51
N GLU A 19 2.10 6.60 13.45
CA GLU A 19 0.84 7.35 13.39
C GLU A 19 -0.37 6.56 13.95
N GLY A 20 -0.15 5.35 14.46
CA GLY A 20 -1.21 4.47 14.97
C GLY A 20 -2.03 3.79 13.87
N LEU A 21 -1.51 3.78 12.64
CA LEU A 21 -2.11 3.12 11.49
C LEU A 21 -1.35 1.82 11.20
N ASP A 22 -1.88 0.70 11.67
CA ASP A 22 -1.33 -0.61 11.34
C ASP A 22 -1.80 -1.06 9.96
N LEU A 23 -0.85 -1.21 9.04
CA LEU A 23 -1.10 -1.81 7.74
C LEU A 23 -1.52 -3.27 7.90
N THR A 24 -2.61 -3.63 7.24
CA THR A 24 -3.04 -5.01 7.05
C THR A 24 -2.04 -5.78 6.18
N GLU A 25 -2.08 -7.11 6.26
CA GLU A 25 -1.23 -7.96 5.41
C GLU A 25 -1.50 -7.74 3.92
N ASP A 26 -2.75 -7.47 3.54
CA ASP A 26 -3.12 -7.18 2.15
C ASP A 26 -2.54 -5.85 1.65
N GLU A 27 -2.52 -4.82 2.49
CA GLU A 27 -1.90 -3.53 2.17
C GLU A 27 -0.38 -3.66 2.04
N LYS A 28 0.26 -4.43 2.93
CA LYS A 28 1.71 -4.73 2.82
C LYS A 28 2.04 -5.46 1.52
N ASN A 29 1.25 -6.48 1.17
CA ASN A 29 1.43 -7.22 -0.08
C ASN A 29 1.22 -6.31 -1.31
N THR A 30 0.24 -5.41 -1.24
CA THR A 30 -0.01 -4.42 -2.30
C THR A 30 1.17 -3.46 -2.47
N LEU A 31 1.76 -2.97 -1.37
CA LEU A 31 2.96 -2.14 -1.40
C LEU A 31 4.16 -2.90 -1.99
N ILE A 32 4.34 -4.17 -1.64
CA ILE A 32 5.39 -5.03 -2.22
C ILE A 32 5.21 -5.15 -3.73
N ASP A 33 3.98 -5.39 -4.22
CA ASP A 33 3.71 -5.50 -5.65
C ASP A 33 4.01 -4.19 -6.40
N VAL A 34 3.75 -3.04 -5.78
CA VAL A 34 4.12 -1.71 -6.33
C VAL A 34 5.63 -1.54 -6.37
N LEU A 35 6.32 -1.86 -5.28
CA LEU A 35 7.78 -1.75 -5.20
C LEU A 35 8.49 -2.67 -6.18
N GLU A 36 7.98 -3.88 -6.39
CA GLU A 36 8.50 -4.84 -7.38
C GLU A 36 8.08 -4.53 -8.83
N GLY A 37 7.26 -3.50 -9.05
CA GLY A 37 6.79 -3.09 -10.38
C GLY A 37 5.79 -4.06 -11.01
N LYS A 38 5.19 -4.97 -10.23
CA LYS A 38 4.15 -5.90 -10.69
C LYS A 38 2.80 -5.20 -10.86
N ARG A 39 2.60 -4.08 -10.15
CA ARG A 39 1.42 -3.22 -10.23
C ARG A 39 1.86 -1.76 -10.16
N SER A 40 1.23 -0.87 -10.91
CA SER A 40 1.52 0.56 -10.80
C SER A 40 0.81 1.18 -9.59
N TYR A 41 1.38 2.26 -9.06
CA TYR A 41 0.74 3.06 -8.01
C TYR A 41 -0.64 3.57 -8.43
N GLN A 42 -0.81 3.95 -9.70
CA GLN A 42 -2.07 4.44 -10.23
C GLN A 42 -3.16 3.36 -10.20
N GLU A 43 -2.83 2.14 -10.60
CA GLU A 43 -3.77 1.00 -10.56
C GLU A 43 -4.23 0.68 -9.13
N VAL A 44 -3.31 0.76 -8.16
CA VAL A 44 -3.64 0.58 -6.74
C VAL A 44 -4.56 1.69 -6.25
N LEU A 45 -4.23 2.95 -6.53
CA LEU A 45 -5.03 4.11 -6.13
C LEU A 45 -6.44 4.08 -6.74
N ASP A 46 -6.55 3.73 -8.02
CA ASP A 46 -7.83 3.62 -8.71
C ASP A 46 -8.71 2.53 -8.08
N GLY A 47 -8.11 1.41 -7.65
CA GLY A 47 -8.78 0.35 -6.90
C GLY A 47 -9.38 0.84 -5.58
N TYR A 48 -8.58 1.50 -4.75
CA TYR A 48 -9.06 2.06 -3.47
C TYR A 48 -10.14 3.13 -3.67
N LEU A 49 -9.99 3.99 -4.69
CA LEU A 49 -10.99 5.01 -5.01
C LEU A 49 -12.32 4.40 -5.50
N ALA A 50 -12.27 3.32 -6.26
CA ALA A 50 -13.47 2.60 -6.70
C ALA A 50 -14.20 1.97 -5.50
N GLU A 51 -13.45 1.35 -4.58
CA GLU A 51 -14.01 0.73 -3.38
C GLU A 51 -14.63 1.78 -2.44
N ALA A 52 -13.92 2.88 -2.16
CA ALA A 52 -14.44 3.97 -1.33
C ALA A 52 -15.73 4.60 -1.93
N LYS A 53 -15.80 4.75 -3.25
CA LYS A 53 -17.02 5.23 -3.95
C LYS A 53 -18.18 4.24 -3.82
N SER A 54 -17.92 2.94 -3.70
CA SER A 54 -18.95 1.94 -3.45
C SER A 54 -19.55 2.11 -2.05
N TYR A 55 -18.70 2.34 -1.04
CA TYR A 55 -19.15 2.55 0.34
C TYR A 55 -19.86 3.90 0.55
N ALA A 56 -19.47 4.96 -0.16
CA ALA A 56 -20.12 6.27 -0.07
C ALA A 56 -21.55 6.32 -0.68
N ARG A 57 -21.99 5.25 -1.36
CA ARG A 57 -23.35 5.12 -1.93
C ARG A 57 -24.33 4.35 -1.02
N LEU A 58 -23.86 3.82 0.12
CA LEU A 58 -24.68 3.19 1.16
C LEU A 58 -25.06 4.23 2.23
#